data_AF-A0A915AI36-F1
#
_entry.id   AF-A0A915AI36-F1
#
_cell.length_a   1.000
_cell.length_b   1.000
_cell.length_c   1.000
_cell.angle_alpha   90.00
_cell.angle_beta   90.00
_cell.angle_gamma   90.00
#
_symmetry.space_group_name_H-M   'P 1'
#
loop_
_entity.id
_entity.type
_entity.pdbx_description
1 polymer ?
#
loop_
_entity_poly.entity_id
_entity_poly.type
_entity_poly.pdbx_seq_one_letter_code
_entity_poly.pdbx_strand_id
1 'polypeptide(L)'
;MITTTMSLLGQMKQGFAKALQIASDNALYNELPECSILSTVDKLSIKAANQIALQNAMDKYFRSTDVHFNIKFLIRNEKAHKSMLMTADLISGRGFVVRNSGGGHIMDVKLPNKVGDALGKIVHPSQATLFKVVMANRTVNGNNYHIYKTGIEQPLIMIEKVYLSLYPLAKMVGLLDCECVYWFRRPDRTILGYIRPKLVLSVQPKRMHS
;
A
#
# COMPACT_ATOMS: atom_id res chain seq x y z
N MET A 1 28.08 37.60 15.24
CA MET A 1 27.66 36.19 15.12
C MET A 1 26.42 36.15 14.27
N ILE A 2 26.50 35.61 13.04
CA ILE A 2 25.36 35.48 12.14
C ILE A 2 24.83 34.05 12.30
N THR A 3 23.69 33.93 12.97
CA THR A 3 22.99 32.65 13.17
C THR A 3 22.25 32.33 11.88
N THR A 4 22.79 31.40 11.10
CA THR A 4 22.23 30.97 9.82
C THR A 4 20.92 30.22 10.06
N THR A 5 19.79 30.89 9.89
CA THR A 5 18.50 30.23 9.66
C THR A 5 18.59 29.51 8.31
N MET A 6 19.07 28.26 8.30
CA MET A 6 18.85 27.38 7.15
C MET A 6 17.34 27.26 6.97
N SER A 7 16.80 28.01 6.02
CA SER A 7 15.37 27.96 5.73
C SER A 7 15.00 26.54 5.31
N LEU A 8 13.84 26.07 5.76
CA LEU A 8 13.24 24.79 5.37
C LEU A 8 13.31 24.57 3.83
N LEU A 9 13.18 25.66 3.07
CA LEU A 9 13.28 25.71 1.62
C LEU A 9 14.66 25.30 1.09
N GLY A 10 15.74 25.68 1.78
CA GLY A 10 17.11 25.27 1.46
C GLY A 10 17.35 23.78 1.67
N GLN A 11 16.80 23.22 2.75
CA GLN A 11 16.85 21.77 3.02
C GLN A 11 16.03 20.98 1.99
N MET A 12 14.86 21.50 1.58
CA MET A 12 14.06 20.89 0.51
C MET A 12 14.76 20.95 -0.85
N LYS A 13 15.38 22.09 -1.21
CA LYS A 13 16.16 22.21 -2.44
C LYS A 13 17.36 21.26 -2.47
N GLN A 14 18.10 21.15 -1.38
CA GLN A 14 19.19 20.18 -1.27
C GLN A 14 18.71 18.74 -1.31
N GLY A 15 17.60 18.42 -0.64
CA GLY A 15 16.98 17.09 -0.70
C GLY A 15 16.51 16.72 -2.11
N PHE A 16 15.94 17.68 -2.83
CA PHE A 16 15.49 17.50 -4.21
C PHE A 16 16.66 17.36 -5.19
N ALA A 17 17.71 18.18 -5.03
CA ALA A 17 18.93 18.09 -5.83
C ALA A 17 19.66 16.75 -5.59
N LYS A 18 19.75 16.30 -4.34
CA LYS A 18 20.28 14.97 -4.01
C LYS A 18 19.43 13.85 -4.61
N ALA A 19 18.10 13.93 -4.50
CA ALA A 19 17.22 12.95 -5.11
C ALA A 19 17.32 12.91 -6.65
N LEU A 20 17.52 14.07 -7.29
CA LEU A 20 17.77 14.19 -8.74
C LEU A 20 19.13 13.60 -9.15
N GLN A 21 20.18 13.85 -8.37
CA GLN A 21 21.51 13.31 -8.63
C GLN A 21 21.55 11.78 -8.42
N ILE A 22 20.90 11.29 -7.37
CA ILE A 22 20.74 9.86 -7.10
C ILE A 22 19.85 9.20 -8.18
N ALA A 23 18.90 9.95 -8.76
CA ALA A 23 18.10 9.50 -9.89
C ALA A 23 18.89 9.48 -11.22
N SER A 24 19.79 10.44 -11.45
CA SER A 24 20.62 10.43 -12.67
C SER A 24 21.60 9.25 -12.71
N ASP A 25 22.02 8.78 -11.54
CA ASP A 25 22.75 7.53 -11.40
C ASP A 25 21.75 6.35 -11.48
N ASN A 26 21.36 5.98 -12.71
CA ASN A 26 20.35 4.97 -13.08
C ASN A 26 20.36 3.63 -12.30
N ALA A 27 21.42 3.32 -11.53
CA ALA A 27 21.53 2.15 -10.66
C ALA A 27 20.33 2.01 -9.69
N LEU A 28 19.86 3.11 -9.11
CA LEU A 28 18.77 3.08 -8.12
C LEU A 28 17.39 2.73 -8.70
N TYR A 29 17.16 2.96 -10.01
CA TYR A 29 15.93 2.56 -10.69
C TYR A 29 15.96 1.09 -11.14
N ASN A 30 17.14 0.47 -11.11
CA ASN A 30 17.34 -0.93 -11.45
C ASN A 30 17.30 -1.83 -10.21
N GLU A 31 17.69 -1.31 -9.05
CA GLU A 31 17.59 -2.03 -7.77
C GLU A 31 16.19 -1.85 -7.16
N LEU A 32 15.46 -2.96 -7.05
CA LEU A 32 14.26 -3.00 -6.22
C LEU A 32 14.66 -2.78 -4.76
N PRO A 33 13.81 -2.12 -3.96
CA PRO A 33 13.98 -2.09 -2.52
C PRO A 33 14.17 -3.50 -1.96
N GLU A 34 14.87 -3.63 -0.83
CA GLU A 34 15.17 -4.91 -0.18
C GLU A 34 13.90 -5.69 0.19
N CYS A 35 13.37 -6.44 -0.79
CA CYS A 35 12.13 -7.22 -0.72
C CYS A 35 12.39 -8.70 -0.99
N SER A 36 13.65 -9.14 -0.95
CA SER A 36 14.07 -10.51 -1.24
C SER A 36 13.32 -11.52 -0.37
N ILE A 37 13.03 -11.19 0.89
CA ILE A 37 12.28 -12.06 1.80
C ILE A 37 10.90 -12.46 1.24
N LEU A 38 10.28 -11.61 0.41
CA LEU A 38 8.97 -11.91 -0.19
C LEU A 38 9.00 -13.03 -1.23
N SER A 39 10.15 -13.30 -1.85
CA SER A 39 10.28 -14.39 -2.83
C SER A 39 10.11 -15.77 -2.20
N THR A 40 10.28 -15.86 -0.88
CA THR A 40 10.16 -17.11 -0.11
C THR A 40 8.73 -17.37 0.39
N VAL A 41 7.76 -16.55 0.01
CA VAL A 41 6.43 -16.53 0.65
C VAL A 41 5.30 -16.65 -0.35
N ASP A 42 4.54 -17.75 -0.24
CA ASP A 42 3.38 -18.00 -1.11
C ASP A 42 2.15 -17.15 -0.77
N LYS A 43 1.98 -16.80 0.52
CA LYS A 43 0.77 -16.12 1.01
C LYS A 43 1.09 -15.17 2.15
N LEU A 44 0.83 -13.90 1.90
CA LEU A 44 0.97 -12.83 2.88
C LEU A 44 -0.39 -12.48 3.51
N SER A 45 -0.36 -12.04 4.76
CA SER A 45 -1.47 -11.31 5.37
C SER A 45 -1.00 -9.97 5.89
N ILE A 46 -1.85 -8.95 5.72
CA ILE A 46 -1.63 -7.59 6.20
C ILE A 46 -2.70 -7.32 7.25
N LYS A 47 -2.30 -6.89 8.44
CA LYS A 47 -3.22 -6.57 9.55
C LYS A 47 -2.76 -5.35 10.32
N ALA A 48 -3.69 -4.57 10.84
CA ALA A 48 -3.34 -3.55 11.83
C ALA A 48 -2.71 -4.22 13.06
N ALA A 49 -1.64 -3.63 13.58
CA ALA A 49 -1.00 -4.08 14.81
C ALA A 49 -1.93 -3.92 16.02
N ASN A 50 -2.77 -2.87 16.00
CA ASN A 50 -3.79 -2.60 16.99
C ASN A 50 -5.09 -2.19 16.30
N GLN A 51 -6.09 -3.08 16.33
CA GLN A 51 -7.39 -2.86 15.69
C GLN A 51 -8.20 -1.74 16.38
N ILE A 52 -8.07 -1.60 17.70
CA ILE A 52 -8.76 -0.55 18.47
C ILE A 52 -8.20 0.82 18.09
N ALA A 53 -6.86 0.93 17.99
CA ALA A 53 -6.22 2.16 17.56
C ALA A 53 -6.62 2.56 16.13
N LEU A 54 -6.74 1.59 15.22
CA LEU A 54 -7.26 1.82 13.87
C LEU A 54 -8.70 2.34 13.92
N GLN A 55 -9.58 1.68 14.68
CA GLN A 55 -10.98 2.11 14.78
C GLN A 55 -11.11 3.51 15.36
N ASN A 56 -10.37 3.81 16.44
CA ASN A 56 -10.37 5.14 17.05
C ASN A 56 -9.86 6.21 16.08
N ALA A 57 -8.83 5.90 15.27
CA ALA A 57 -8.32 6.82 14.26
C ALA A 57 -9.35 7.06 13.14
N MET A 58 -10.06 6.01 12.70
CA MET A 58 -11.15 6.13 11.73
C MET A 58 -12.29 6.98 12.28
N ASP A 59 -12.74 6.72 13.51
CA ASP A 59 -13.84 7.46 14.14
C ASP A 59 -13.49 8.95 14.30
N LYS A 60 -12.26 9.28 14.69
CA LYS A 60 -11.77 10.67 14.74
C LYS A 60 -11.74 11.31 13.35
N TYR A 61 -11.25 10.60 12.35
CA TYR A 61 -11.23 11.11 10.98
C TYR A 61 -12.65 11.41 10.46
N PHE A 62 -13.62 10.51 10.68
CA PHE A 62 -14.99 10.70 10.21
C PHE A 62 -15.78 11.74 11.01
N ARG A 63 -15.56 11.87 12.31
CA ARG A 63 -16.31 12.80 13.17
C ARG A 63 -15.75 14.21 13.18
N SER A 64 -14.42 14.35 13.22
CA SER A 64 -13.77 15.64 13.43
C SER A 64 -12.78 16.01 12.32
N THR A 65 -12.73 15.24 11.22
CA THR A 65 -11.75 15.42 10.12
C THR A 65 -10.30 15.46 10.61
N ASP A 66 -10.05 14.83 11.76
CA ASP A 66 -8.70 14.77 12.32
C ASP A 66 -7.85 13.86 11.44
N VAL A 67 -6.87 14.47 10.80
CA VAL A 67 -5.94 13.78 9.92
C VAL A 67 -4.70 13.29 10.66
N HIS A 68 -4.55 13.49 11.97
CA HIS A 68 -3.35 13.06 12.69
C HIS A 68 -3.46 11.61 13.14
N PHE A 69 -2.94 10.70 12.31
CA PHE A 69 -2.82 9.29 12.65
C PHE A 69 -1.46 8.71 12.30
N ASN A 70 -1.04 7.74 13.11
CA ASN A 70 0.06 6.83 12.83
C ASN A 70 -0.42 5.41 13.17
N ILE A 71 -0.69 4.61 12.13
CA ILE A 71 -1.27 3.28 12.28
C ILE A 71 -0.27 2.25 11.77
N LYS A 72 0.22 1.40 12.67
CA LYS A 72 1.14 0.32 12.32
C LYS A 72 0.38 -0.87 11.76
N PHE A 73 0.84 -1.38 10.62
CA PHE A 73 0.42 -2.62 10.00
C PHE A 73 1.55 -3.65 10.04
N LEU A 74 1.17 -4.91 10.17
CA LEU A 74 2.04 -6.06 10.21
C LEU A 74 1.84 -6.87 8.93
N ILE A 75 2.93 -7.12 8.21
CA ILE A 75 2.95 -7.95 7.00
C ILE A 75 3.56 -9.29 7.40
N ARG A 76 2.76 -10.36 7.28
CA ARG A 76 3.05 -11.66 7.87
C ARG A 76 3.00 -12.78 6.85
N ASN A 77 3.83 -13.80 7.05
CA ASN A 77 3.73 -15.05 6.30
C ASN A 77 2.58 -15.89 6.87
N GLU A 78 1.47 -16.01 6.12
CA GLU A 78 0.28 -16.72 6.63
C GLU A 78 0.55 -18.22 6.83
N LYS A 79 1.46 -18.82 6.06
CA LYS A 79 1.79 -20.26 6.16
C LYS A 79 2.81 -20.55 7.27
N ALA A 80 3.76 -19.65 7.51
CA ALA A 80 4.78 -19.82 8.54
C ALA A 80 4.32 -19.26 9.89
N HIS A 81 3.25 -19.82 10.45
CA HIS A 81 2.69 -19.43 11.76
C HIS A 81 2.42 -17.93 11.93
N LYS A 82 2.12 -17.20 10.84
CA LYS A 82 1.91 -15.74 10.86
C LYS A 82 3.14 -14.97 11.35
N SER A 83 4.34 -15.49 11.10
CA SER A 83 5.60 -14.79 11.40
C SER A 83 5.63 -13.43 10.70
N MET A 84 6.15 -12.42 11.39
CA MET A 84 6.22 -11.06 10.87
C MET A 84 7.44 -10.93 9.95
N LEU A 85 7.22 -10.48 8.73
CA LEU A 85 8.25 -10.28 7.72
C LEU A 85 8.65 -8.81 7.63
N MET A 86 7.64 -7.94 7.64
CA MET A 86 7.79 -6.50 7.46
C MET A 86 6.70 -5.77 8.25
N THR A 87 6.90 -4.47 8.40
CA THR A 87 5.91 -3.57 8.99
C THR A 87 5.63 -2.42 8.04
N ALA A 88 4.44 -1.83 8.14
CA ALA A 88 4.08 -0.65 7.37
C ALA A 88 3.37 0.35 8.28
N ASP A 89 3.97 1.51 8.49
CA ASP A 89 3.35 2.58 9.28
C ASP A 89 2.59 3.52 8.35
N LEU A 90 1.27 3.57 8.49
CA LEU A 90 0.42 4.54 7.80
C LEU A 90 0.46 5.87 8.55
N ILE A 91 1.13 6.86 7.95
CA ILE A 91 1.37 8.17 8.54
C ILE A 91 0.65 9.23 7.69
N SER A 92 -0.08 10.10 8.36
CA SER A 92 -0.74 11.23 7.70
C SER A 92 0.20 12.10 6.86
N GLY A 93 -0.27 12.51 5.69
CA GLY A 93 0.50 13.33 4.74
C GLY A 93 1.67 12.60 4.05
N ARG A 94 2.09 11.43 4.54
CA ARG A 94 3.20 10.65 3.99
C ARG A 94 2.76 9.40 3.24
N GLY A 95 1.71 8.72 3.72
CA GLY A 95 1.29 7.40 3.23
C GLY A 95 1.89 6.28 4.09
N PHE A 96 2.12 5.11 3.50
CA PHE A 96 2.74 3.99 4.21
C PHE A 96 4.26 4.06 4.16
N VAL A 97 4.92 3.85 5.29
CA VAL A 97 6.37 3.66 5.41
C VAL A 97 6.62 2.19 5.69
N VAL A 98 7.19 1.47 4.73
CA VAL A 98 7.44 0.03 4.83
C VAL A 98 8.84 -0.23 5.34
N ARG A 99 8.97 -1.10 6.34
CA ARG A 99 10.23 -1.47 6.98
C ARG A 99 10.40 -2.98 7.02
N ASN A 100 11.66 -3.44 6.95
CA ASN A 100 12.00 -4.85 7.16
C ASN A 100 11.83 -5.25 8.63
N SER A 101 12.01 -6.53 8.94
CA SER A 101 11.94 -7.07 10.31
C SER A 101 12.93 -6.42 11.27
N GLY A 102 14.09 -5.98 10.77
CA GLY A 102 15.10 -5.23 11.52
C GLY A 102 14.80 -3.73 11.70
N GLY A 103 13.68 -3.23 11.17
CA GLY A 103 13.27 -1.82 11.27
C GLY A 103 13.90 -0.89 10.21
N GLY A 104 14.72 -1.42 9.31
CA GLY A 104 15.31 -0.71 8.18
C GLY A 104 14.24 -0.26 7.18
N HIS A 105 14.39 0.95 6.65
CA HIS A 105 13.42 1.56 5.72
C HIS A 105 13.57 0.94 4.33
N ILE A 106 12.52 0.24 3.86
CA ILE A 106 12.50 -0.41 2.56
C ILE A 106 11.95 0.56 1.51
N MET A 107 10.77 1.12 1.72
CA MET A 107 10.09 1.97 0.73
C MET A 107 8.99 2.82 1.37
N ASP A 108 8.56 3.84 0.65
CA ASP A 108 7.34 4.58 0.95
C ASP A 108 6.26 4.26 -0.11
N VAL A 109 5.01 4.01 0.32
CA VAL A 109 3.84 3.94 -0.55
C VAL A 109 3.04 5.22 -0.36
N LYS A 110 3.11 6.12 -1.34
CA LYS A 110 2.38 7.39 -1.30
C LYS A 110 0.98 7.19 -1.87
N LEU A 111 -0.01 7.58 -1.08
CA LEU A 111 -1.42 7.59 -1.44
C LEU A 111 -1.76 8.82 -2.31
N PRO A 112 -2.84 8.80 -3.07
CA PRO A 112 -3.16 9.88 -4.00
C PRO A 112 -3.63 11.11 -3.22
N ASN A 113 -3.13 12.30 -3.59
CA ASN A 113 -3.41 13.55 -2.88
C ASN A 113 -4.46 14.44 -3.59
N LYS A 114 -5.45 13.82 -4.26
CA LYS A 114 -6.59 14.44 -4.98
C LYS A 114 -6.35 14.89 -6.44
N VAL A 115 -5.25 14.50 -7.09
CA VAL A 115 -4.97 14.91 -8.49
C VAL A 115 -4.82 13.71 -9.43
N GLY A 116 -5.72 13.63 -10.41
CA GLY A 116 -5.62 12.75 -11.59
C GLY A 116 -6.03 11.30 -11.37
N ASP A 117 -5.75 10.46 -12.36
CA ASP A 117 -6.09 9.03 -12.39
C ASP A 117 -5.08 8.14 -11.64
N ALA A 118 -4.10 8.72 -10.93
CA ALA A 118 -3.12 7.98 -10.15
C ALA A 118 -3.72 7.52 -8.82
N LEU A 119 -3.62 6.21 -8.53
CA LEU A 119 -3.99 5.64 -7.23
C LEU A 119 -2.88 5.70 -6.19
N GLY A 120 -1.64 5.91 -6.60
CA GLY A 120 -0.51 5.98 -5.70
C GLY A 120 0.80 5.65 -6.38
N LYS A 121 1.87 5.69 -5.60
CA LYS A 121 3.22 5.39 -6.09
C LYS A 121 4.07 4.71 -5.01
N ILE A 122 4.96 3.84 -5.48
CA ILE A 122 6.00 3.21 -4.67
C ILE A 122 7.27 4.04 -4.86
N VAL A 123 7.89 4.42 -3.76
CA VAL A 123 9.00 5.35 -3.71
C VAL A 123 10.14 4.72 -2.93
N HIS A 124 11.34 4.75 -3.48
CA HIS A 124 12.57 4.33 -2.82
C HIS A 124 12.85 5.25 -1.61
N PRO A 125 13.57 4.78 -0.56
CA PRO A 125 13.96 5.62 0.58
C PRO A 125 14.67 6.92 0.19
N SER A 126 15.43 6.90 -0.92
CA SER A 126 16.06 8.09 -1.52
C SER A 126 15.08 9.10 -2.15
N GLN A 127 13.76 8.86 -2.03
CA GLN A 127 12.67 9.64 -2.62
C GLN A 127 12.50 9.49 -4.15
N ALA A 128 13.22 8.56 -4.78
CA ALA A 128 13.02 8.22 -6.19
C ALA A 128 11.72 7.43 -6.39
N THR A 129 10.88 7.84 -7.34
CA THR A 129 9.64 7.10 -7.65
C THR A 129 9.99 5.88 -8.49
N LEU A 130 9.65 4.68 -8.02
CA LEU A 130 9.96 3.42 -8.71
C LEU A 130 8.79 2.93 -9.55
N PHE A 131 7.60 2.97 -8.97
CA PHE A 131 6.37 2.51 -9.62
C PHE A 131 5.24 3.49 -9.40
N LYS A 132 4.36 3.60 -10.39
CA LYS A 132 3.11 4.37 -10.32
C LYS A 132 1.94 3.45 -10.64
N VAL A 133 0.87 3.56 -9.87
CA VAL A 133 -0.40 2.87 -10.12
C VAL A 133 -1.38 3.88 -10.70
N VAL A 134 -1.88 3.61 -11.90
CA VAL A 134 -2.76 4.52 -12.65
C VAL A 134 -4.03 3.78 -13.05
N MET A 135 -5.16 4.46 -13.04
CA MET A 135 -6.41 3.94 -13.56
C MET A 135 -6.31 3.78 -15.08
N ALA A 136 -6.53 2.57 -15.56
CA ALA A 136 -6.38 2.22 -16.97
C ALA A 136 -7.60 2.65 -17.78
N ASN A 137 -8.80 2.25 -17.32
CA ASN A 137 -10.08 2.57 -17.94
C ASN A 137 -11.16 2.61 -16.85
N ARG A 138 -12.03 3.61 -16.91
CA ARG A 138 -13.28 3.65 -16.13
C ARG A 138 -14.30 2.78 -16.85
N THR A 139 -14.33 1.49 -16.53
CA THR A 139 -15.35 0.60 -17.11
C THR A 139 -16.59 0.58 -16.22
N VAL A 140 -17.75 0.26 -16.82
CA VAL A 140 -19.04 0.15 -16.12
C VAL A 140 -18.98 -0.89 -14.99
N ASN A 141 -18.12 -1.90 -15.12
CA ASN A 141 -17.92 -2.97 -14.15
C ASN A 141 -16.74 -2.72 -13.20
N GLY A 142 -16.29 -1.48 -13.05
CA GLY A 142 -15.21 -1.10 -12.14
C GLY A 142 -13.93 -0.66 -12.84
N ASN A 143 -13.03 -0.08 -12.06
CA ASN A 143 -11.79 0.48 -12.57
C ASN A 143 -10.72 -0.61 -12.65
N ASN A 144 -10.14 -0.79 -13.83
CA ASN A 144 -8.88 -1.53 -14.00
C ASN A 144 -7.71 -0.58 -13.73
N TYR A 145 -6.60 -1.12 -13.26
CA TYR A 145 -5.41 -0.33 -12.94
C TYR A 145 -4.18 -0.89 -13.61
N HIS A 146 -3.23 -0.03 -13.93
CA HIS A 146 -1.94 -0.39 -14.49
C HIS A 146 -0.83 0.06 -13.56
N ILE A 147 0.16 -0.80 -13.36
CA ILE A 147 1.41 -0.48 -12.69
C ILE A 147 2.47 -0.20 -13.75
N TYR A 148 3.01 1.01 -13.74
CA TYR A 148 4.12 1.44 -14.58
C TYR A 148 5.39 1.49 -13.75
N LYS A 149 6.49 0.98 -14.29
CA LYS A 149 7.83 1.27 -13.77
C LYS A 149 8.27 2.63 -14.31
N THR A 150 8.92 3.45 -13.49
CA THR A 150 9.48 4.73 -13.94
C THR A 150 10.42 4.52 -15.11
N GLY A 151 10.28 5.36 -16.14
CA GLY A 151 11.07 5.27 -17.38
C GLY A 151 10.56 4.24 -18.39
N ILE A 152 9.48 3.50 -18.09
CA ILE A 152 8.85 2.55 -19.00
C ILE A 152 7.46 3.05 -19.38
N GLU A 153 7.19 3.16 -20.69
CA GLU A 153 5.91 3.65 -21.22
C GLU A 153 4.80 2.59 -21.23
N GLN A 154 5.18 1.31 -21.25
CA GLN A 154 4.24 0.20 -21.24
C GLN A 154 3.95 -0.27 -19.80
N PRO A 155 2.71 -0.72 -19.52
CA PRO A 155 2.37 -1.24 -18.20
C PRO A 155 3.15 -2.53 -17.93
N LEU A 156 3.77 -2.62 -16.76
CA LEU A 156 4.47 -3.84 -16.32
C LEU A 156 3.49 -4.87 -15.76
N ILE A 157 2.48 -4.38 -15.03
CA ILE A 157 1.45 -5.22 -14.40
C ILE A 157 0.09 -4.56 -14.62
N MET A 158 -0.88 -5.36 -15.06
CA MET A 158 -2.29 -5.01 -15.15
C MET A 158 -3.02 -5.57 -13.93
N ILE A 159 -3.84 -4.75 -13.30
CA ILE A 159 -4.69 -5.11 -12.18
C ILE A 159 -6.14 -5.10 -12.66
N GLU A 160 -6.75 -6.28 -12.65
CA GLU A 160 -8.13 -6.48 -13.06
C GLU A 160 -9.00 -6.71 -11.83
N LYS A 161 -10.12 -5.99 -11.75
CA LYS A 161 -11.13 -6.22 -10.72
C LYS A 161 -12.07 -7.34 -11.18
N VAL A 162 -12.10 -8.43 -10.44
CA VAL A 162 -12.91 -9.62 -10.74
C VAL A 162 -14.03 -9.74 -9.71
N TYR A 163 -15.27 -9.69 -10.19
CA TYR A 163 -16.46 -9.94 -9.38
C TYR A 163 -16.77 -11.43 -9.37
N LEU A 164 -17.06 -11.96 -8.19
CA LEU A 164 -17.47 -13.35 -8.00
C LEU A 164 -18.90 -13.37 -7.50
N SER A 165 -19.77 -14.14 -8.16
CA SER A 165 -21.22 -14.12 -7.95
C SER A 165 -21.66 -14.33 -6.50
N LEU A 166 -20.92 -15.14 -5.72
CA LEU A 166 -21.24 -15.43 -4.31
C LEU A 166 -20.68 -14.38 -3.33
N TYR A 167 -19.74 -13.54 -3.75
CA TYR A 167 -19.07 -12.60 -2.84
C TYR A 167 -19.98 -11.46 -2.34
N PRO A 168 -20.89 -10.89 -3.17
CA PRO A 168 -21.90 -9.96 -2.69
C PRO A 168 -22.78 -10.56 -1.58
N LEU A 169 -23.26 -11.79 -1.77
CA LEU A 169 -24.05 -12.50 -0.76
C LEU A 169 -23.24 -12.73 0.51
N ALA A 170 -22.00 -13.23 0.37
CA ALA A 170 -21.10 -13.47 1.50
C ALA A 170 -20.78 -12.19 2.29
N LYS A 171 -20.60 -11.05 1.62
CA LYS A 171 -20.43 -9.76 2.30
C LYS A 171 -21.71 -9.29 2.98
N MET A 172 -22.87 -9.46 2.33
CA MET A 172 -24.17 -9.10 2.91
C MET A 172 -24.44 -9.85 4.23
N VAL A 173 -24.04 -11.12 4.31
CA VAL A 173 -24.16 -11.92 5.55
C VAL A 173 -22.95 -11.76 6.50
N GLY A 174 -22.03 -10.84 6.21
CA GLY A 174 -20.90 -10.51 7.08
C GLY A 174 -19.71 -11.47 7.05
N LEU A 175 -19.64 -12.40 6.09
CA LEU A 175 -18.54 -13.37 5.95
C LEU A 175 -17.32 -12.81 5.23
N LEU A 176 -17.47 -11.75 4.43
CA LEU A 176 -16.38 -11.10 3.68
C LEU A 176 -16.44 -9.59 3.85
N ASP A 177 -15.28 -8.95 3.88
CA ASP A 177 -15.19 -7.48 3.92
C ASP A 177 -15.31 -6.82 2.53
N CYS A 178 -15.17 -7.59 1.44
CA CYS A 178 -15.18 -7.07 0.07
C CYS A 178 -15.79 -8.08 -0.92
N GLU A 179 -16.34 -7.55 -2.02
CA GLU A 179 -17.13 -8.32 -3.01
C GLU A 179 -16.31 -8.78 -4.22
N CYS A 180 -15.03 -8.42 -4.28
CA CYS A 180 -14.20 -8.63 -5.44
C CYS A 180 -12.80 -9.14 -5.09
N VAL A 181 -12.18 -9.77 -6.08
CA VAL A 181 -10.77 -10.14 -6.09
C VAL A 181 -10.05 -9.22 -7.06
N TYR A 182 -8.81 -8.85 -6.75
CA TYR A 182 -7.94 -8.16 -7.70
C TYR A 182 -6.92 -9.14 -8.26
N TRP A 183 -6.87 -9.29 -9.58
CA TRP A 183 -5.89 -10.12 -10.27
C TRP A 183 -4.75 -9.27 -10.78
N PHE A 184 -3.53 -9.69 -10.51
CA PHE A 184 -2.31 -9.07 -11.00
C PHE A 184 -1.81 -9.90 -12.17
N ARG A 185 -1.70 -9.29 -13.35
CA ARG A 185 -1.34 -9.95 -14.59
C ARG A 185 -0.22 -9.21 -15.30
N ARG A 186 0.61 -9.93 -16.03
CA ARG A 186 1.47 -9.31 -17.05
C ARG A 186 0.64 -8.95 -18.29
N PRO A 187 1.13 -8.06 -19.17
CA PRO A 187 0.49 -7.75 -20.45
C PRO A 187 0.23 -8.98 -21.33
N ASP A 188 1.05 -10.02 -21.19
CA ASP A 188 0.88 -11.34 -21.84
C ASP A 188 -0.24 -12.22 -21.25
N ARG A 189 -1.02 -11.68 -20.30
CA ARG A 189 -2.11 -12.35 -19.54
C ARG A 189 -1.65 -13.40 -18.53
N THR A 190 -0.34 -13.59 -18.30
CA THR A 190 0.16 -14.44 -17.22
C THR A 190 -0.30 -13.90 -15.87
N ILE A 191 -0.91 -14.73 -15.04
CA ILE A 191 -1.30 -14.36 -13.67
C ILE A 191 -0.06 -14.39 -12.77
N LEU A 192 0.24 -13.24 -12.14
CA LEU A 192 1.32 -13.07 -11.17
C LEU A 192 0.84 -13.30 -9.74
N GLY A 193 -0.44 -13.03 -9.46
CA GLY A 193 -1.00 -13.18 -8.12
C GLY A 193 -2.38 -12.55 -7.99
N TYR A 194 -2.92 -12.62 -6.78
CA TYR A 194 -4.25 -12.09 -6.48
C TYR A 194 -4.37 -11.55 -5.06
N ILE A 195 -5.16 -10.49 -4.89
CA ILE A 195 -5.64 -10.01 -3.60
C ILE A 195 -7.08 -10.46 -3.44
N ARG A 196 -7.37 -11.20 -2.37
CA ARG A 196 -8.71 -11.68 -2.03
C ARG A 196 -9.14 -11.17 -0.66
N PRO A 197 -10.45 -10.91 -0.45
CA PRO A 197 -10.98 -10.64 0.87
C PRO A 197 -10.67 -11.81 1.81
N LYS A 198 -10.39 -11.48 3.06
CA LYS A 198 -10.25 -12.48 4.11
C LYS A 198 -11.64 -12.82 4.65
N LEU A 199 -11.86 -14.10 4.94
CA LEU A 199 -13.08 -14.52 5.64
C LEU A 199 -13.07 -13.91 7.04
N VAL A 200 -14.16 -13.21 7.36
CA VAL A 200 -14.45 -12.70 8.69
C VAL A 200 -15.54 -13.60 9.26
N LEU A 201 -15.14 -14.58 10.06
CA LEU A 201 -16.09 -15.30 10.89
C LEU A 201 -16.40 -14.38 12.08
N SER A 202 -17.44 -13.55 11.97
CA SER A 202 -17.98 -12.85 13.12
C SER A 202 -18.57 -13.89 14.07
N VAL A 203 -17.79 -14.34 15.05
CA VAL A 203 -18.37 -14.97 16.23
C VAL A 203 -19.02 -13.84 17.03
N GLN A 204 -20.27 -13.50 16.71
CA GLN A 204 -21.07 -12.75 17.66
C GLN A 204 -21.35 -13.71 18.82
N PRO A 205 -20.90 -13.43 20.06
CA PRO A 205 -21.56 -14.05 21.20
C PRO A 205 -23.00 -13.54 21.17
N LYS A 206 -23.95 -14.43 20.90
CA LYS A 206 -25.35 -14.16 21.21
C LYS A 206 -25.38 -13.81 22.69
N ARG A 207 -25.55 -12.51 23.02
CA ARG A 207 -26.12 -12.14 24.32
C ARG A 207 -27.52 -12.69 24.31
N MET A 208 -27.71 -13.86 24.92
CA MET A 208 -29.02 -14.27 25.40
C MET A 208 -29.38 -13.30 26.52
N HIS A 209 -30.15 -12.28 26.16
CA HIS A 209 -30.99 -11.56 27.11
C HIS A 209 -32.35 -12.24 27.10
N SER A 210 -32.57 -13.07 28.11
CA SER A 210 -33.81 -13.25 28.89
C SER A 210 -33.63 -14.49 29.76
#